data_AF-A0A1Q5UPN0-F1
#
_entry.id   AF-A0A1Q5UPN0-F1
#
_cell.length_a   1.000
_cell.length_b   1.000
_cell.length_c   1.000
_cell.angle_alpha   90.00
_cell.angle_beta   90.00
_cell.angle_gamma   90.00
#
_symmetry.space_group_name_H-M   'P 1'
#
loop_
_entity.id
_entity.type
_entity.pdbx_description
1 polymer ?
#
loop_
_entity_poly.entity_id
_entity_poly.type
_entity_poly.pdbx_seq_one_letter_code
_entity_poly.pdbx_strand_id
1 'polypeptide(L)'
;MALQLQGSPPIDDTWAQGYEIYRKLIQWDRELPRGLLQERNSTPHSLCLRMYYQCTVINLCDIFEPHTANQPLAQSDFDPPSIKSHAVEALGSLILLYKHFHGWKSVPIVMLHYLCVAGIHAIARLSPSEMKWMKVLESSVLGLWNMAIGWGRLGKAFLKIIAFLLRAQKVENDRITPKTAAIMGQLDGAYWTATDAASLAADYVVHSVPSDVAVTAQSVDDLIKAAEQLTL
;
A
#
# COMPACT_ATOMS: atom_id res chain seq x y z
N MET A 1 13.52 14.16 13.15
CA MET A 1 14.15 12.89 13.56
C MET A 1 13.93 11.92 12.41
N ALA A 2 14.99 11.53 11.71
CA ALA A 2 14.91 10.60 10.58
C ALA A 2 15.46 9.24 11.03
N LEU A 3 14.75 8.15 10.74
CA LEU A 3 15.25 6.80 10.97
C LEU A 3 16.51 6.61 10.11
N GLN A 4 17.65 6.32 10.73
CA GLN A 4 18.88 6.03 10.01
C GLN A 4 18.84 4.60 9.49
N LEU A 5 18.24 4.41 8.31
CA LEU A 5 18.17 3.13 7.61
C LEU A 5 19.16 3.17 6.43
N GLN A 6 20.45 2.98 6.69
CA GLN A 6 21.48 2.90 5.64
C GLN A 6 21.62 1.46 5.10
N GLY A 7 20.53 0.87 4.59
CA GLY A 7 20.53 -0.47 3.99
C GLY A 7 21.00 -1.61 4.90
N SER A 8 21.19 -1.32 6.19
CA SER A 8 21.68 -2.23 7.22
C SER A 8 20.50 -2.67 8.09
N PRO A 9 20.52 -3.89 8.65
CA PRO A 9 19.46 -4.37 9.53
C PRO A 9 19.27 -3.40 10.72
N PRO A 10 18.04 -3.22 11.24
CA PRO A 10 17.78 -2.36 12.38
C PRO A 10 18.59 -2.81 13.60
N ILE A 11 19.43 -1.93 14.11
CA ILE A 11 20.13 -2.10 15.39
C ILE A 11 19.23 -1.68 16.55
N ASP A 12 19.63 -1.98 17.79
CA ASP A 12 18.85 -1.68 19.01
C ASP A 12 18.34 -0.23 19.07
N ASP A 13 19.18 0.75 18.71
CA ASP A 13 18.79 2.16 18.67
C ASP A 13 17.69 2.43 17.63
N THR A 14 17.75 1.76 16.48
CA THR A 14 16.73 1.86 15.42
C THR A 14 15.41 1.26 15.87
N TRP A 15 15.44 0.13 16.59
CA TRP A 15 14.26 -0.46 17.22
C TRP A 15 13.63 0.47 18.26
N ALA A 16 14.44 1.05 19.14
CA ALA A 16 13.97 2.02 20.13
C ALA A 16 13.35 3.26 19.46
N GLN A 17 13.99 3.79 18.41
CA GLN A 17 13.44 4.92 17.64
C GLN A 17 12.13 4.56 16.93
N GLY A 18 12.05 3.39 16.30
CA GLY A 18 10.83 2.90 15.65
C GLY A 18 9.67 2.78 16.63
N TYR A 19 9.93 2.21 17.80
CA TYR A 19 8.91 2.12 18.86
C TYR A 19 8.48 3.49 19.37
N GLU A 20 9.40 4.42 19.58
CA GLU A 20 9.06 5.79 20.01
C GLU A 20 8.25 6.55 18.96
N ILE A 21 8.53 6.35 17.66
CA ILE A 21 7.69 6.88 16.58
C ILE A 21 6.28 6.28 16.66
N TYR A 22 6.17 4.96 16.81
CA TYR A 22 4.88 4.28 16.95
C TYR A 22 4.08 4.80 18.16
N ARG A 23 4.72 5.00 19.31
CA ARG A 23 4.07 5.57 20.51
C ARG A 23 3.53 6.98 20.26
N LYS A 24 4.30 7.83 19.56
CA LYS A 24 3.86 9.18 19.17
C LYS A 24 2.69 9.13 18.20
N LEU A 25 2.65 8.18 17.27
CA LEU A 25 1.52 7.98 16.37
C LEU A 25 0.25 7.61 17.17
N ILE A 26 0.33 6.65 18.10
CA ILE A 26 -0.79 6.29 18.97
C ILE A 26 -1.27 7.50 19.78
N GLN A 27 -0.33 8.26 20.36
CA GLN A 27 -0.67 9.44 21.14
C GLN A 27 -1.39 10.48 20.28
N TRP A 28 -0.86 10.77 19.09
CA TRP A 28 -1.49 11.68 18.13
C TRP A 28 -2.91 11.23 17.79
N ASP A 29 -3.13 9.93 17.56
CA ASP A 29 -4.46 9.38 17.24
C ASP A 29 -5.47 9.60 18.38
N ARG A 30 -5.03 9.43 19.63
CA ARG A 30 -5.85 9.61 20.83
C ARG A 30 -6.18 11.07 21.11
N GLU A 31 -5.30 11.99 20.72
CA GLU A 31 -5.43 13.43 20.94
C GLU A 31 -6.22 14.14 19.82
N LEU A 32 -6.66 13.40 18.79
CA LEU A 32 -7.44 13.98 17.70
C LEU A 32 -8.74 14.64 18.22
N PRO A 33 -9.06 15.87 17.74
CA PRO A 33 -10.32 16.52 18.04
C PRO A 33 -11.52 15.63 17.72
N ARG A 34 -12.55 15.67 18.59
CA ARG A 34 -13.76 14.83 18.44
C ARG A 34 -14.45 14.95 17.08
N GLY A 35 -14.34 16.11 16.43
CA GLY A 35 -14.90 16.35 15.09
C GLY A 35 -14.15 15.65 13.95
N LEU A 36 -12.98 15.06 14.22
CA LEU A 36 -12.18 14.29 13.26
C LEU A 36 -12.26 12.78 13.51
N LEU A 37 -12.99 12.35 14.54
CA LEU A 37 -13.22 10.94 14.83
C LEU A 37 -14.11 10.30 13.76
N GLN A 38 -13.75 9.10 13.33
CA GLN A 38 -14.42 8.39 12.24
C GLN A 38 -15.92 8.20 12.49
N GLU A 39 -16.33 7.96 13.74
CA GLU A 39 -17.74 7.73 14.10
C GLU A 39 -18.61 8.97 13.92
N ARG A 40 -17.99 10.16 13.85
CA ARG A 40 -18.69 11.45 13.78
C ARG A 40 -18.50 12.18 12.46
N ASN A 41 -17.47 11.81 11.69
CA ASN A 41 -17.10 12.52 10.49
C ASN A 41 -16.65 11.55 9.39
N SER A 42 -17.56 11.29 8.45
CA SER A 42 -17.30 10.49 7.27
C SER A 42 -16.90 11.32 6.06
N THR A 43 -16.53 12.60 6.22
CA THR A 43 -16.09 13.42 5.07
C THR A 43 -14.84 12.82 4.40
N PRO A 44 -14.63 13.05 3.09
CA PRO A 44 -13.47 12.49 2.38
C PRO A 44 -12.14 12.83 3.06
N HIS A 45 -11.96 14.08 3.50
CA HIS A 45 -10.73 14.54 4.16
C HIS A 45 -10.46 13.81 5.48
N SER A 46 -11.49 13.62 6.31
CA SER A 46 -11.36 12.87 7.57
C SER A 46 -11.01 11.40 7.31
N LEU A 47 -11.67 10.75 6.35
CA LEU A 47 -11.35 9.38 5.98
C LEU A 47 -9.93 9.25 5.41
N CYS A 48 -9.51 10.17 4.53
CA CYS A 48 -8.14 10.18 4.01
C CYS A 48 -7.10 10.40 5.12
N LEU A 49 -7.37 11.25 6.10
CA LEU A 49 -6.48 11.43 7.25
C LEU A 49 -6.31 10.12 8.04
N ARG A 50 -7.40 9.38 8.27
CA ARG A 50 -7.35 8.06 8.93
C ARG A 50 -6.60 7.03 8.09
N MET A 51 -6.80 7.01 6.77
CA MET A 51 -6.06 6.12 5.87
C MET A 51 -4.57 6.45 5.86
N TYR A 52 -4.21 7.74 5.86
CA TYR A 52 -2.82 8.18 5.96
C TYR A 52 -2.17 7.68 7.24
N TYR A 53 -2.86 7.80 8.37
CA TYR A 53 -2.40 7.24 9.65
C TYR A 53 -2.15 5.72 9.54
N GLN A 54 -3.12 4.95 9.01
CA GLN A 54 -2.94 3.50 8.88
C GLN A 54 -1.78 3.14 7.94
N CYS A 55 -1.66 3.79 6.78
CA CYS A 55 -0.53 3.58 5.87
C CYS A 55 0.81 3.96 6.50
N THR A 56 0.84 5.01 7.33
CA THR A 56 2.07 5.40 8.06
C THR A 56 2.49 4.31 9.04
N VAL A 57 1.53 3.73 9.77
CA VAL A 57 1.78 2.61 10.69
C VAL A 57 2.24 1.37 9.92
N ILE A 58 1.59 1.02 8.81
CA ILE A 58 2.00 -0.11 7.94
C ILE A 58 3.44 0.06 7.47
N ASN A 59 3.75 1.22 6.88
CA ASN A 59 5.10 1.50 6.35
C ASN A 59 6.16 1.49 7.45
N LEU A 60 5.82 1.94 8.67
CA LEU A 60 6.72 1.85 9.81
C LEU A 60 7.00 0.39 10.15
N CYS A 61 5.96 -0.43 10.25
CA CYS A 61 6.10 -1.85 10.59
C CYS A 61 6.83 -2.65 9.50
N ASP A 62 6.66 -2.31 8.22
CA ASP A 62 7.35 -2.96 7.08
C ASP A 62 8.87 -2.90 7.21
N ILE A 63 9.41 -1.86 7.85
CA ILE A 63 10.86 -1.71 8.09
C ILE A 63 11.38 -2.78 9.07
N PHE A 64 10.56 -3.19 10.03
CA PHE A 64 10.99 -4.03 11.17
C PHE A 64 10.51 -5.48 11.06
N GLU A 65 9.41 -5.74 10.37
CA GLU A 65 8.79 -7.07 10.24
C GLU A 65 9.79 -8.16 9.78
N PRO A 66 10.65 -7.94 8.76
CA PRO A 66 11.64 -8.94 8.34
C PRO A 66 12.72 -9.26 9.39
N HIS A 67 12.84 -8.42 10.42
CA HIS A 67 13.92 -8.48 11.41
C HIS A 67 13.44 -8.84 12.82
N THR A 68 12.19 -9.28 12.96
CA THR A 68 11.58 -9.67 14.25
C THR A 68 12.35 -10.75 15.00
N ALA A 69 13.05 -11.66 14.30
CA ALA A 69 13.94 -12.64 14.92
C ALA A 69 15.12 -12.00 15.70
N ASN A 70 15.51 -10.78 15.33
CA ASN A 70 16.61 -10.02 15.94
C ASN A 70 16.09 -8.89 16.84
N GLN A 71 14.81 -8.92 17.23
CA GLN A 71 14.21 -7.88 18.05
C GLN A 71 14.83 -7.87 19.46
N PRO A 72 15.27 -6.71 19.98
CA PRO A 72 15.80 -6.64 21.34
C PRO A 72 14.70 -6.86 22.37
N LEU A 73 15.03 -7.58 23.45
CA LEU A 73 14.08 -7.87 24.54
C LEU A 73 13.47 -6.61 25.17
N ALA A 74 14.21 -5.50 25.18
CA ALA A 74 13.74 -4.21 25.71
C ALA A 74 12.59 -3.59 24.91
N GLN A 75 12.35 -4.05 23.68
CA GLN A 75 11.26 -3.58 22.81
C GLN A 75 10.20 -4.65 22.58
N SER A 76 10.02 -5.63 23.48
CA SER A 76 9.03 -6.71 23.32
C SER A 76 7.60 -6.24 23.08
N ASP A 77 7.24 -5.04 23.54
CA ASP A 77 5.91 -4.45 23.37
C ASP A 77 5.65 -3.89 21.97
N PHE A 78 6.71 -3.74 21.16
CA PHE A 78 6.61 -3.35 19.76
C PHE A 78 6.57 -4.62 18.90
N ASP A 79 5.37 -5.05 18.50
CA ASP A 79 5.15 -6.23 17.64
C ASP A 79 4.75 -5.77 16.23
N PRO A 80 5.71 -5.54 15.30
CA PRO A 80 5.41 -5.02 13.97
C PRO A 80 4.42 -5.88 13.18
N PRO A 81 4.53 -7.22 13.13
CA PRO A 81 3.55 -8.07 12.44
C PRO A 81 2.12 -7.87 12.93
N SER A 82 1.89 -7.89 14.25
CA SER A 82 0.55 -7.72 14.82
C SER A 82 0.01 -6.30 14.60
N ILE A 83 0.84 -5.28 14.83
CA ILE A 83 0.49 -3.87 14.63
C ILE A 83 0.13 -3.62 13.15
N LYS A 84 0.97 -4.08 12.22
CA LYS A 84 0.71 -4.01 10.78
C LYS A 84 -0.60 -4.70 10.43
N SER A 85 -0.83 -5.90 10.98
CA SER A 85 -2.05 -6.64 10.67
C SER A 85 -3.32 -5.87 11.05
N HIS A 86 -3.35 -5.29 12.25
CA HIS A 86 -4.45 -4.43 12.68
C HIS A 86 -4.59 -3.16 11.83
N ALA A 87 -3.47 -2.52 11.48
CA ALA A 87 -3.50 -1.30 10.66
C ALA A 87 -4.06 -1.57 9.26
N VAL A 88 -3.69 -2.71 8.64
CA VAL A 88 -4.26 -3.08 7.34
C VAL A 88 -5.73 -3.46 7.46
N GLU A 89 -6.14 -4.14 8.53
CA GLU A 89 -7.54 -4.46 8.79
C GLU A 89 -8.40 -3.19 8.86
N ALA A 90 -7.90 -2.17 9.55
CA ALA A 90 -8.52 -0.85 9.63
C ALA A 90 -8.50 -0.12 8.27
N LEU A 91 -7.39 -0.15 7.53
CA LEU A 91 -7.29 0.44 6.20
C LEU A 91 -8.32 -0.16 5.23
N GLY A 92 -8.45 -1.49 5.20
CA GLY A 92 -9.43 -2.19 4.36
C GLY A 92 -10.86 -1.76 4.69
N SER A 93 -11.19 -1.64 5.98
CA SER A 93 -12.50 -1.14 6.43
C SER A 93 -12.73 0.32 6.00
N LEU A 94 -11.72 1.18 6.12
CA LEU A 94 -11.78 2.58 5.68
C LEU A 94 -12.03 2.69 4.17
N ILE A 95 -11.40 1.86 3.34
CA ILE A 95 -11.61 1.84 1.88
C ILE A 95 -13.07 1.50 1.55
N LEU A 96 -13.63 0.48 2.20
CA LEU A 96 -15.03 0.11 2.02
C LEU A 96 -15.98 1.22 2.50
N LEU A 97 -15.66 1.87 3.61
CA LEU A 97 -16.43 2.99 4.15
C LEU A 97 -16.41 4.19 3.22
N TYR A 98 -15.25 4.53 2.66
CA TYR A 98 -15.13 5.60 1.67
C TYR A 98 -15.98 5.30 0.44
N LYS A 99 -15.89 4.08 -0.11
CA LYS A 99 -16.72 3.65 -1.25
C LYS A 99 -18.20 3.79 -0.94
N HIS A 100 -18.63 3.43 0.26
CA HIS A 100 -20.02 3.49 0.69
C HIS A 100 -20.56 4.92 0.70
N PHE A 101 -19.82 5.88 1.26
CA PHE A 101 -20.29 7.26 1.38
C PHE A 101 -20.07 8.11 0.12
N HIS A 102 -18.98 7.90 -0.61
CA HIS A 102 -18.52 8.84 -1.66
C HIS A 102 -18.40 8.22 -3.05
N GLY A 103 -18.33 6.89 -3.14
CA GLY A 103 -18.01 6.19 -4.39
C GLY A 103 -16.67 6.61 -5.01
N TRP A 104 -16.50 6.41 -6.32
CA TRP A 104 -15.23 6.61 -7.03
C TRP A 104 -15.24 7.70 -8.11
N LYS A 105 -16.30 8.51 -8.19
CA LYS A 105 -16.42 9.55 -9.24
C LYS A 105 -15.54 10.76 -8.98
N SER A 106 -15.26 11.09 -7.72
CA SER A 106 -14.45 12.25 -7.32
C SER A 106 -13.54 11.86 -6.17
N VAL A 107 -12.40 11.29 -6.53
CA VAL A 107 -11.44 10.70 -5.58
C VAL A 107 -10.21 11.60 -5.48
N PRO A 108 -9.83 12.06 -4.26
CA PRO A 108 -8.61 12.83 -4.05
C PRO A 108 -7.37 12.04 -4.51
N ILE A 109 -6.37 12.73 -5.07
CA ILE A 109 -5.17 12.09 -5.63
C ILE A 109 -4.44 11.17 -4.64
N VAL A 110 -4.45 11.51 -3.34
CA VAL A 110 -3.82 10.73 -2.26
C VAL A 110 -4.38 9.30 -2.14
N MET A 111 -5.61 9.06 -2.60
CA MET A 111 -6.23 7.73 -2.57
C MET A 111 -5.52 6.74 -3.49
N LEU A 112 -4.76 7.18 -4.49
CA LEU A 112 -3.95 6.27 -5.32
C LEU A 112 -3.06 5.38 -4.44
N HIS A 113 -2.36 5.98 -3.48
CA HIS A 113 -1.48 5.25 -2.57
C HIS A 113 -2.27 4.29 -1.68
N TYR A 114 -3.36 4.77 -1.05
CA TYR A 114 -4.14 3.95 -0.12
C TYR A 114 -4.82 2.76 -0.81
N LEU A 115 -5.37 2.98 -2.01
CA LEU A 115 -5.98 1.91 -2.81
C LEU A 115 -4.93 0.89 -3.25
N CYS A 116 -3.72 1.32 -3.62
CA CYS A 116 -2.62 0.44 -3.97
C CYS A 116 -2.20 -0.42 -2.75
N VAL A 117 -1.86 0.20 -1.62
CA VAL A 117 -1.46 -0.50 -0.39
C VAL A 117 -2.54 -1.48 0.07
N ALA A 118 -3.80 -1.03 0.14
CA ALA A 118 -4.91 -1.90 0.51
C ALA A 118 -5.11 -3.05 -0.48
N GLY A 119 -4.91 -2.81 -1.79
CA GLY A 119 -5.04 -3.82 -2.82
C GLY A 119 -3.96 -4.90 -2.71
N ILE A 120 -2.70 -4.50 -2.56
CA ILE A 120 -1.55 -5.39 -2.35
C ILE A 120 -1.80 -6.30 -1.15
N HIS A 121 -2.17 -5.73 -0.01
CA HIS A 121 -2.41 -6.53 1.18
C HIS A 121 -3.72 -7.33 1.15
N ALA A 122 -4.72 -6.91 0.38
CA ALA A 122 -5.94 -7.70 0.20
C ALA A 122 -5.62 -9.00 -0.54
N ILE A 123 -4.72 -8.97 -1.54
CA ILE A 123 -4.28 -10.17 -2.27
C ILE A 123 -3.71 -11.21 -1.29
N ALA A 124 -2.79 -10.79 -0.41
CA ALA A 124 -2.17 -11.67 0.59
C ALA A 124 -3.17 -12.27 1.61
N ARG A 125 -4.36 -11.70 1.73
CA ARG A 125 -5.42 -12.13 2.66
C ARG A 125 -6.65 -12.72 1.96
N LEU A 126 -6.59 -12.98 0.66
CA LEU A 126 -7.70 -13.61 -0.05
C LEU A 126 -7.97 -15.01 0.50
N SER A 127 -9.14 -15.20 1.09
CA SER A 127 -9.61 -16.49 1.56
C SER A 127 -11.04 -16.74 1.05
N PRO A 128 -11.38 -17.98 0.63
CA PRO A 128 -12.77 -18.34 0.30
C PRO A 128 -13.76 -18.06 1.44
N SER A 129 -13.31 -18.11 2.70
CA SER A 129 -14.14 -17.87 3.88
C SER A 129 -14.34 -16.39 4.21
N GLU A 130 -13.46 -15.51 3.74
CA GLU A 130 -13.45 -14.09 4.11
C GLU A 130 -13.75 -13.19 2.90
N MET A 131 -15.03 -12.89 2.69
CA MET A 131 -15.46 -12.03 1.59
C MET A 131 -14.99 -10.57 1.72
N LYS A 132 -14.54 -10.14 2.90
CA LYS A 132 -14.07 -8.77 3.12
C LYS A 132 -12.93 -8.42 2.17
N TRP A 133 -11.91 -9.26 2.09
CA TRP A 133 -10.70 -8.96 1.30
C TRP A 133 -10.96 -8.98 -0.21
N MET A 134 -11.87 -9.83 -0.69
CA MET A 134 -12.36 -9.75 -2.06
C MET A 134 -13.02 -8.39 -2.35
N LYS A 135 -13.83 -7.86 -1.42
CA LYS A 135 -14.46 -6.54 -1.56
C LYS A 135 -13.45 -5.39 -1.46
N VAL A 136 -12.45 -5.50 -0.58
CA VAL A 136 -11.36 -4.51 -0.48
C VAL A 136 -10.59 -4.47 -1.79
N LEU A 137 -10.16 -5.63 -2.31
CA LEU A 137 -9.47 -5.73 -3.59
C LEU A 137 -10.29 -5.16 -4.75
N GLU A 138 -11.58 -5.55 -4.88
CA GLU A 138 -12.47 -4.98 -5.90
C GLU A 138 -12.55 -3.45 -5.78
N SER A 139 -12.67 -2.95 -4.55
CA SER A 139 -12.78 -1.52 -4.26
C SER A 139 -11.50 -0.77 -4.62
N SER A 140 -10.33 -1.32 -4.28
CA SER A 140 -9.02 -0.83 -4.69
C SER A 140 -8.87 -0.76 -6.21
N VAL A 141 -9.22 -1.84 -6.90
CA VAL A 141 -9.09 -1.94 -8.36
C VAL A 141 -10.04 -0.99 -9.08
N LEU A 142 -11.30 -0.93 -8.66
CA LEU A 142 -12.27 0.00 -9.24
C LEU A 142 -11.88 1.47 -8.98
N GLY A 143 -11.42 1.78 -7.76
CA GLY A 143 -10.95 3.11 -7.42
C GLY A 143 -9.79 3.54 -8.32
N LEU A 144 -8.74 2.72 -8.41
CA LEU A 144 -7.58 3.00 -9.26
C LEU A 144 -7.96 3.08 -10.75
N TRP A 145 -8.89 2.25 -11.21
CA TRP A 145 -9.40 2.31 -12.59
C TRP A 145 -10.11 3.63 -12.89
N ASN A 146 -11.00 4.08 -12.01
CA ASN A 146 -11.66 5.38 -12.17
C ASN A 146 -10.64 6.52 -12.14
N MET A 147 -9.65 6.44 -11.27
CA MET A 147 -8.58 7.42 -11.20
C MET A 147 -7.69 7.39 -12.45
N ALA A 148 -7.46 6.22 -13.07
CA ALA A 148 -6.69 6.10 -14.30
C ALA A 148 -7.36 6.80 -15.51
N ILE A 149 -8.69 6.95 -15.50
CA ILE A 149 -9.43 7.70 -16.54
C ILE A 149 -9.16 9.21 -16.40
N GLY A 150 -9.15 9.74 -15.17
CA GLY A 150 -8.99 11.18 -14.92
C GLY A 150 -7.55 11.67 -14.73
N TRP A 151 -6.70 10.86 -14.11
CA TRP A 151 -5.32 11.17 -13.72
C TRP A 151 -4.28 10.37 -14.53
N GLY A 152 -4.73 9.63 -15.54
CA GLY A 152 -3.89 8.97 -16.52
C GLY A 152 -2.99 7.87 -15.96
N ARG A 153 -1.69 8.05 -16.10
CA ARG A 153 -0.68 6.98 -16.09
C ARG A 153 -0.42 6.37 -14.72
N LEU A 154 -0.50 7.15 -13.63
CA LEU A 154 -0.14 6.67 -12.29
C LEU A 154 -1.16 5.64 -11.76
N GLY A 155 -2.45 5.84 -12.04
CA GLY A 155 -3.48 4.85 -11.71
C GLY A 155 -3.28 3.52 -12.46
N LYS A 156 -2.85 3.59 -13.72
CA LYS A 156 -2.52 2.40 -14.52
C LYS A 156 -1.29 1.65 -13.95
N ALA A 157 -0.28 2.38 -13.50
CA ALA A 157 0.92 1.81 -12.91
C ALA A 157 0.59 1.01 -11.64
N PHE A 158 -0.20 1.57 -10.72
CA PHE A 158 -0.62 0.86 -9.51
C PHE A 158 -1.53 -0.34 -9.81
N LEU A 159 -2.39 -0.24 -10.82
CA LEU A 159 -3.16 -1.38 -11.31
C LEU A 159 -2.27 -2.49 -11.85
N LYS A 160 -1.18 -2.16 -12.56
CA LYS A 160 -0.20 -3.13 -13.05
C LYS A 160 0.52 -3.84 -11.91
N ILE A 161 0.87 -3.14 -10.84
CA ILE A 161 1.45 -3.77 -9.63
C ILE A 161 0.48 -4.80 -9.03
N ILE A 162 -0.80 -4.45 -8.88
CA ILE A 162 -1.83 -5.38 -8.39
C ILE A 162 -1.99 -6.57 -9.34
N ALA A 163 -2.05 -6.32 -10.66
CA ALA A 163 -2.18 -7.36 -11.68
C ALA A 163 -0.99 -8.34 -11.67
N PHE A 164 0.22 -7.80 -11.44
CA PHE A 164 1.43 -8.58 -11.30
C PHE A 164 1.36 -9.49 -10.07
N LEU A 165 1.03 -8.93 -8.90
CA LEU A 165 0.99 -9.68 -7.64
C LEU A 165 -0.07 -10.79 -7.66
N LEU A 166 -1.23 -10.55 -8.29
CA LEU A 166 -2.24 -11.59 -8.50
C LEU A 166 -1.68 -12.78 -9.28
N ARG A 167 -0.87 -12.53 -10.31
CA ARG A 167 -0.22 -13.61 -11.11
C ARG A 167 0.90 -14.29 -10.34
N ALA A 168 1.73 -13.52 -9.65
CA ALA A 168 2.84 -14.05 -8.86
C ALA A 168 2.32 -15.03 -7.79
N GLN A 169 1.20 -14.68 -7.14
CA GLN A 169 0.54 -15.55 -6.17
C GLN A 169 -0.40 -16.60 -6.78
N LYS A 170 -0.47 -16.70 -8.12
CA LYS A 170 -1.34 -17.63 -8.86
C LYS A 170 -2.80 -17.59 -8.38
N VAL A 171 -3.30 -16.38 -8.11
CA VAL A 171 -4.68 -16.19 -7.66
C VAL A 171 -5.61 -16.46 -8.84
N GLU A 172 -6.43 -17.50 -8.70
CA GLU A 172 -7.43 -17.88 -9.70
C GLU A 172 -8.60 -16.89 -9.75
N ASN A 173 -9.27 -16.81 -10.90
CA ASN A 173 -10.34 -15.84 -11.16
C ASN A 173 -11.59 -16.04 -10.26
N ASP A 174 -11.78 -17.24 -9.72
CA ASP A 174 -12.86 -17.57 -8.78
C ASP A 174 -12.63 -16.99 -7.38
N ARG A 175 -11.39 -16.63 -7.03
CA ARG A 175 -10.99 -15.99 -5.76
C ARG A 175 -11.07 -14.46 -5.80
N ILE A 176 -11.47 -13.89 -6.93
CA ILE A 176 -11.67 -12.46 -7.13
C ILE A 176 -13.04 -12.19 -7.72
N THR A 177 -13.48 -10.93 -7.67
CA THR A 177 -14.78 -10.57 -8.26
C THR A 177 -14.69 -10.54 -9.79
N PRO A 178 -15.82 -10.77 -10.51
CA PRO A 178 -15.86 -10.64 -11.97
C PRO A 178 -15.41 -9.26 -12.48
N LYS A 179 -15.69 -8.20 -11.72
CA LYS A 179 -15.25 -6.83 -12.05
C LYS A 179 -13.73 -6.69 -11.96
N THR A 180 -13.13 -7.23 -10.91
CA THR A 180 -11.67 -7.27 -10.76
C THR A 180 -11.05 -8.02 -11.93
N ALA A 181 -11.54 -9.23 -12.24
CA ALA A 181 -11.02 -10.05 -13.34
C ALA A 181 -11.12 -9.33 -14.69
N ALA A 182 -12.26 -8.68 -14.97
CA ALA A 182 -12.46 -7.94 -16.22
C ALA A 182 -11.47 -6.78 -16.37
N ILE A 183 -11.22 -6.00 -15.32
CA ILE A 183 -10.24 -4.90 -15.34
C ILE A 183 -8.83 -5.45 -15.54
N MET A 184 -8.46 -6.51 -14.81
CA MET A 184 -7.14 -7.12 -14.96
C MET A 184 -6.90 -7.64 -16.37
N GLY A 185 -7.91 -8.24 -17.01
CA GLY A 185 -7.84 -8.66 -18.40
C GLY A 185 -7.66 -7.50 -19.40
N GLN A 186 -8.23 -6.33 -19.12
CA GLN A 186 -8.03 -5.14 -19.97
C GLN A 186 -6.62 -4.57 -19.88
N LEU A 187 -5.92 -4.76 -18.75
CA LEU A 187 -4.54 -4.31 -18.57
C LEU A 187 -3.55 -5.12 -19.41
N ASP A 188 -3.88 -6.35 -19.80
CA ASP A 188 -3.06 -7.19 -20.70
C ASP A 188 -3.24 -6.84 -22.19
N GLY A 189 -4.19 -5.96 -22.51
CA GLY A 189 -4.45 -5.47 -23.85
C GLY A 189 -3.94 -4.04 -24.09
N ALA A 190 -4.70 -3.28 -24.88
CA ALA A 190 -4.34 -1.96 -25.41
C ALA A 190 -4.18 -0.82 -24.36
N TYR A 191 -4.40 -1.09 -23.07
CA TYR A 191 -4.50 -0.06 -22.04
C TYR A 191 -3.15 0.36 -21.44
N TRP A 192 -2.08 -0.43 -21.65
CA TRP A 192 -0.71 -0.13 -21.24
C TRP A 192 0.23 -0.21 -22.45
N THR A 193 0.82 0.91 -22.82
CA THR A 193 1.70 1.02 -24.00
C THR A 193 3.16 1.21 -23.61
N ALA A 194 4.07 0.90 -24.53
CA ALA A 194 5.50 1.22 -24.35
C ALA A 194 5.73 2.73 -24.08
N THR A 195 4.86 3.59 -24.62
CA THR A 195 4.88 5.04 -24.35
C THR A 195 4.47 5.38 -22.92
N ASP A 196 3.52 4.65 -22.32
CA ASP A 196 3.14 4.83 -20.92
C ASP A 196 4.31 4.44 -19.98
N ALA A 197 5.00 3.34 -20.27
CA ALA A 197 6.18 2.90 -19.52
C ALA A 197 7.36 3.89 -19.65
N ALA A 198 7.67 4.31 -20.88
CA ALA A 198 8.74 5.27 -21.14
C ALA A 198 8.46 6.64 -20.51
N SER A 199 7.20 7.08 -20.50
CA SER A 199 6.83 8.34 -19.86
C SER A 199 6.88 8.26 -18.34
N LEU A 200 6.41 7.14 -17.74
CA LEU A 200 6.51 6.93 -16.30
C LEU A 200 7.97 6.93 -15.84
N ALA A 201 8.88 6.36 -16.64
CA ALA A 201 10.32 6.37 -16.37
C ALA A 201 10.94 7.78 -16.47
N ALA A 202 10.42 8.62 -17.36
CA ALA A 202 10.86 10.01 -17.46
C ALA A 202 10.36 10.88 -16.30
N ASP A 203 9.12 10.63 -15.82
CA ASP A 203 8.48 11.40 -14.75
C ASP A 203 8.98 11.00 -13.35
N TYR A 204 9.42 9.74 -13.17
CA TYR A 204 9.95 9.22 -11.91
C TYR A 204 11.42 8.85 -12.07
N VAL A 205 12.29 9.85 -11.93
CA VAL A 205 13.74 9.64 -11.85
C VAL A 205 14.04 8.86 -10.57
N VAL A 206 14.51 7.63 -10.71
CA VAL A 206 15.05 6.84 -9.60
C VAL A 206 16.29 7.55 -9.08
N HIS A 207 16.16 8.26 -7.96
CA HIS A 207 17.32 8.77 -7.24
C HIS A 207 18.05 7.60 -6.57
N SER A 208 18.98 7.00 -7.32
CA SER A 208 20.14 6.20 -6.86
C SER A 208 19.91 5.22 -5.69
N VAL A 209 19.91 3.92 -6.01
CA VAL A 209 20.25 2.87 -5.03
C VAL A 209 21.73 3.02 -4.64
N PRO A 210 22.11 2.92 -3.36
CA PRO A 210 23.50 2.95 -2.93
C PRO A 210 24.35 1.95 -3.72
N SER A 211 25.41 2.46 -4.32
CA SER A 211 26.24 1.79 -5.30
C SER A 211 27.21 0.82 -4.62
N ASP A 212 26.81 -0.44 -4.49
CA ASP A 212 27.76 -1.56 -4.45
C ASP A 212 27.51 -2.61 -5.55
N VAL A 213 26.51 -2.36 -6.41
CA VAL A 213 26.35 -3.11 -7.66
C VAL A 213 26.16 -2.09 -8.76
N ALA A 214 27.10 -2.05 -9.71
CA ALA A 214 27.01 -1.22 -10.89
C ALA A 214 25.75 -1.60 -11.70
N VAL A 215 24.65 -0.89 -11.47
CA VAL A 215 23.43 -0.98 -12.28
C VAL A 215 23.17 0.40 -12.87
N THR A 216 23.66 0.59 -14.08
CA THR A 216 23.35 1.72 -14.96
C THR A 216 21.85 1.78 -15.18
N ALA A 217 21.21 2.90 -14.80
CA ALA A 217 19.83 3.29 -15.11
C ALA A 217 18.79 2.14 -15.08
N GLN A 218 18.25 1.85 -13.89
CA GLN A 218 17.10 0.95 -13.75
C GLN A 218 15.90 1.55 -14.49
N SER A 219 15.43 0.87 -15.53
CA SER A 219 14.17 1.23 -16.19
C SER A 219 12.99 1.01 -15.22
N VAL A 220 11.84 1.63 -15.49
CA VAL A 220 10.61 1.34 -14.71
C VAL A 220 10.25 -0.14 -14.76
N ASP A 221 10.54 -0.82 -15.87
CA ASP A 221 10.37 -2.26 -15.97
C ASP A 221 11.31 -3.01 -15.00
N ASP A 222 12.51 -2.48 -14.73
CA ASP A 222 13.43 -3.05 -13.74
C ASP A 222 12.99 -2.79 -12.31
N LEU A 223 12.30 -1.68 -12.04
CA LEU A 223 11.66 -1.42 -10.74
C LEU A 223 10.42 -2.28 -10.52
N ILE A 224 9.61 -2.48 -11.57
CA ILE A 224 8.51 -3.44 -11.56
C ILE A 224 9.10 -4.84 -11.29
N LYS A 225 10.22 -5.19 -11.95
CA LYS A 225 10.98 -6.43 -11.71
C LYS A 225 11.59 -6.54 -10.31
N ALA A 226 12.11 -5.46 -9.75
CA ALA A 226 12.63 -5.43 -8.40
C ALA A 226 11.52 -5.58 -7.35
N ALA A 227 10.32 -5.04 -7.62
CA ALA A 227 9.13 -5.34 -6.83
C ALA A 227 8.74 -6.84 -6.92
N GLU A 228 9.08 -7.55 -8.00
CA GLU A 228 8.95 -9.02 -8.10
C GLU A 228 9.83 -9.75 -7.08
N GLN A 229 10.95 -9.14 -6.64
CA GLN A 229 11.91 -9.74 -5.71
C GLN A 229 11.64 -9.39 -4.24
N LEU A 230 10.84 -8.35 -3.97
CA LEU A 230 10.51 -7.88 -2.61
C LEU A 230 9.32 -8.62 -1.96
N THR A 231 8.70 -9.56 -2.68
CA THR A 231 7.69 -10.47 -2.11
C THR A 231 8.28 -11.85 -1.81
N LEU A 232 9.04 -11.94 -0.71
CA LEU A 232 9.29 -13.14 0.07
C LEU A 232 9.40 -12.77 1.55
#